data_AF-A0A7H1AH86-F1
#
_entry.id   AF-A0A7H1AH86-F1
#
_cell.length_a   1.000
_cell.length_b   1.000
_cell.length_c   1.000
_cell.angle_alpha   90.00
_cell.angle_beta   90.00
_cell.angle_gamma   90.00
#
_symmetry.space_group_name_H-M   'P 1'
#
loop_
_entity.id
_entity.type
_entity.pdbx_description
1 polymer ?
#
loop_
_entity_poly.entity_id
_entity_poly.type
_entity_poly.pdbx_seq_one_letter_code
_entity_poly.pdbx_strand_id
1 'polypeptide(L)'
;MLRIASPFHLAPCVATLLFTATGVAQDRPDHAPATHAFSLIHEAPSSVFVDATATHVPLAPALHSTDSVFVDVDNDGDLDAVVSVEHGVNRLYLNDGGGRLRYVPDVFGTRRADNEHVRAADFNGDGQVDVVFVAEDEARHQLFFGDGKGGFTEVSDRLPTGRQGNGLAVGDLNGDGLPDIFIGSTAEGGSRAEAARSRNVLLLNDAERPGHFIDARKSHLPQREDQTEGVAFADMDGDGDLDIVLASPAHPNRLLINDGKGRFSDQSHRLELRVPMETREVHVADVNGDGRPDIVFFNITSNNAAWEKDPQTRLLINDGKGRFVDETAVRLPTHTFSSWAGTVVDFNGDGHPDLLVGAIQVPGFVPLQLRAWQNDGKGTFTDVTLDVVPGITVGRSWSMGQGDLDGDGRTDVLIGGWGTQARLLLTDTQGYARGSR
;
A
#
# COMPACT_ATOMS: atom_id res chain seq x y z
N MET A 1 24.77 60.90 -21.14
CA MET A 1 26.12 61.10 -20.57
C MET A 1 26.56 59.79 -19.91
N LEU A 2 27.86 59.61 -19.66
CA LEU A 2 28.59 58.40 -19.17
C LEU A 2 27.78 57.53 -18.15
N ARG A 3 27.71 56.19 -18.20
CA ARG A 3 28.73 55.08 -18.24
C ARG A 3 29.55 54.85 -16.97
N ILE A 4 29.87 53.56 -16.74
CA ILE A 4 30.61 52.87 -15.63
C ILE A 4 29.64 52.24 -14.60
N ALA A 5 29.72 50.97 -14.18
CA ALA A 5 30.40 49.75 -14.70
C ALA A 5 29.81 48.43 -14.09
N SER A 6 30.33 47.26 -14.51
CA SER A 6 30.02 45.89 -14.00
C SER A 6 31.30 45.20 -13.46
N PRO A 7 31.33 43.89 -13.10
CA PRO A 7 30.46 43.08 -12.23
C PRO A 7 31.27 42.39 -11.10
N PHE A 8 30.63 41.58 -10.23
CA PHE A 8 31.31 40.69 -9.26
C PHE A 8 31.04 39.20 -9.54
N HIS A 9 32.06 38.36 -9.32
CA HIS A 9 31.96 36.89 -9.35
C HIS A 9 31.41 36.33 -8.02
N LEU A 10 30.80 35.13 -8.08
CA LEU A 10 30.53 34.28 -6.92
C LEU A 10 31.06 32.87 -7.18
N ALA A 11 31.69 32.31 -6.15
CA ALA A 11 32.05 30.90 -6.01
C ALA A 11 31.53 30.39 -4.64
N PRO A 12 31.25 29.09 -4.47
CA PRO A 12 30.47 28.61 -3.33
C PRO A 12 31.31 28.36 -2.07
N CYS A 13 30.69 28.52 -0.90
CA CYS A 13 31.22 28.06 0.38
C CYS A 13 30.19 27.23 1.14
N VAL A 14 30.62 26.07 1.62
CA VAL A 14 29.87 25.18 2.52
C VAL A 14 30.00 25.70 3.96
N ALA A 15 28.93 25.61 4.76
CA ALA A 15 28.99 25.90 6.20
C ALA A 15 28.15 24.90 7.01
N THR A 16 28.83 24.12 7.84
CA THR A 16 28.25 23.24 8.86
C THR A 16 27.74 24.07 10.03
N LEU A 17 26.55 23.76 10.57
CA LEU A 17 26.01 24.40 11.77
C LEU A 17 26.01 23.43 12.96
N LEU A 18 26.78 23.78 13.99
CA LEU A 18 26.60 23.30 15.36
C LEU A 18 25.59 24.20 16.07
N PHE A 19 24.72 23.61 16.90
CA PHE A 19 23.96 24.36 17.90
C PHE A 19 24.33 23.88 19.31
N THR A 20 24.69 24.83 20.16
CA THR A 20 24.70 24.68 21.61
C THR A 20 23.40 25.26 22.18
N ALA A 21 22.80 24.58 23.16
CA ALA A 21 21.64 25.08 23.89
C ALA A 21 21.95 25.12 25.39
N THR A 22 21.74 26.27 26.02
CA THR A 22 21.79 26.47 27.47
C THR A 22 20.44 27.02 27.93
N GLY A 23 19.80 26.42 28.93
CA GLY A 23 18.54 26.99 29.45
C GLY A 23 17.65 26.11 30.31
N VAL A 24 18.03 25.91 31.58
CA VAL A 24 17.16 25.71 32.78
C VAL A 24 16.17 24.53 32.79
N ALA A 25 16.35 23.64 33.78
CA ALA A 25 15.49 22.50 34.05
C ALA A 25 14.25 22.83 34.89
N GLN A 26 13.18 22.03 34.71
CA GLN A 26 12.20 21.74 35.76
C GLN A 26 12.11 20.21 35.94
N ASP A 27 12.22 19.77 37.18
CA ASP A 27 12.25 18.35 37.58
C ASP A 27 10.92 17.63 37.29
N ARG A 28 10.98 16.52 36.55
CA ARG A 28 10.05 15.39 36.62
C ARG A 28 10.84 14.09 36.37
N PRO A 29 10.52 13.00 37.08
CA PRO A 29 11.40 11.82 37.11
C PRO A 29 11.33 10.99 35.82
N ASP A 30 12.52 10.74 35.27
CA ASP A 30 12.94 9.57 34.47
C ASP A 30 11.88 8.82 33.64
N HIS A 31 11.34 9.50 32.63
CA HIS A 31 11.15 8.86 31.33
C HIS A 31 12.20 9.40 30.37
N ALA A 32 13.45 8.94 30.53
CA ALA A 32 14.39 8.97 29.42
C ALA A 32 13.76 8.15 28.28
N PRO A 33 13.52 8.72 27.09
CA PRO A 33 13.16 7.89 25.94
C PRO A 33 14.30 6.89 25.78
N ALA A 34 13.97 5.61 25.66
CA ALA A 34 14.96 4.58 25.43
C ALA A 34 15.56 4.79 24.04
N THR A 35 16.60 5.63 23.96
CA THR A 35 17.55 5.65 22.86
C THR A 35 18.31 4.34 22.94
N HIS A 36 17.66 3.26 22.51
CA HIS A 36 18.37 2.09 22.02
C HIS A 36 19.35 2.64 21.00
N ALA A 37 20.63 2.63 21.37
CA ALA A 37 21.66 3.01 20.44
C ALA A 37 21.49 2.11 19.23
N PHE A 38 21.24 2.70 18.06
CA PHE A 38 21.33 1.98 16.80
C PHE A 38 22.80 1.59 16.66
N SER A 39 23.15 0.43 17.22
CA SER A 39 24.32 -0.32 16.79
C SER A 39 24.24 -0.39 15.28
N LEU A 40 25.31 -0.01 14.60
CA LEU A 40 25.47 -0.34 13.19
C LEU A 40 25.33 -1.86 13.10
N ILE A 41 24.18 -2.32 12.61
CA ILE A 41 23.94 -3.74 12.35
C ILE A 41 24.95 -4.07 11.25
N HIS A 42 26.03 -4.75 11.62
CA HIS A 42 26.91 -5.36 10.64
C HIS A 42 26.03 -6.27 9.79
N GLU A 43 26.04 -6.04 8.48
CA GLU A 43 25.19 -6.70 7.51
C GLU A 43 25.34 -8.22 7.64
N ALA A 44 24.38 -8.83 8.33
CA ALA A 44 24.24 -10.27 8.40
C ALA A 44 23.60 -10.73 7.08
N PRO A 45 24.09 -11.80 6.44
CA PRO A 45 23.43 -12.34 5.27
C PRO A 45 22.04 -12.84 5.67
N SER A 46 21.02 -12.23 5.08
CA SER A 46 19.65 -12.70 5.14
C SER A 46 19.54 -14.08 4.46
N SER A 47 18.67 -14.92 5.00
CA SER A 47 18.37 -16.27 4.48
C SER A 47 17.30 -16.29 3.38
N VAL A 48 16.51 -15.23 3.25
CA VAL A 48 15.37 -15.15 2.32
C VAL A 48 15.53 -13.98 1.34
N PHE A 49 15.44 -12.73 1.81
CA PHE A 49 15.46 -11.56 0.94
C PHE A 49 16.85 -10.97 0.74
N VAL A 50 17.10 -10.41 -0.46
CA VAL A 50 18.18 -9.45 -0.74
C VAL A 50 17.56 -8.10 -1.09
N ASP A 51 18.08 -7.02 -0.49
CA ASP A 51 17.73 -5.65 -0.87
C ASP A 51 18.48 -5.28 -2.16
N ALA A 52 17.83 -5.56 -3.29
CA ALA A 52 18.36 -5.40 -4.64
C ALA A 52 18.31 -3.95 -5.15
N THR A 53 17.76 -3.03 -4.34
CA THR A 53 17.45 -1.64 -4.69
C THR A 53 18.57 -0.89 -5.41
N ALA A 54 19.82 -1.01 -4.92
CA ALA A 54 20.96 -0.25 -5.42
C ALA A 54 21.38 -0.62 -6.86
N THR A 55 20.97 -1.79 -7.35
CA THR A 55 21.36 -2.36 -8.64
C THR A 55 20.15 -2.53 -9.58
N HIS A 56 18.97 -2.79 -9.02
CA HIS A 56 17.76 -3.16 -9.75
C HIS A 56 16.68 -2.07 -9.80
N VAL A 57 16.72 -1.03 -8.94
CA VAL A 57 15.72 0.04 -8.93
C VAL A 57 16.35 1.39 -9.38
N PRO A 58 15.74 2.14 -10.31
CA PRO A 58 16.23 3.46 -10.68
C PRO A 58 16.26 4.44 -9.50
N LEU A 59 17.37 5.14 -9.35
CA LEU A 59 17.61 6.06 -8.23
C LEU A 59 16.61 7.24 -8.24
N ALA A 60 15.75 7.28 -7.23
CA ALA A 60 14.78 8.31 -6.96
C ALA A 60 14.64 8.51 -5.44
N PRO A 61 15.63 9.15 -4.77
CA PRO A 61 15.76 9.14 -3.32
C PRO A 61 14.71 9.96 -2.55
N ALA A 62 13.96 10.80 -3.28
CA ALA A 62 12.79 11.55 -2.79
C ALA A 62 11.54 11.17 -3.60
N LEU A 63 11.47 9.92 -4.10
CA LEU A 63 10.23 9.37 -4.62
C LEU A 63 9.20 9.33 -3.48
N HIS A 64 7.95 9.60 -3.83
CA HIS A 64 6.85 9.46 -2.91
C HIS A 64 5.94 8.31 -3.34
N SER A 65 6.49 7.10 -3.30
CA SER A 65 5.81 5.90 -3.82
C SER A 65 4.73 5.50 -2.82
N THR A 66 3.47 5.73 -3.19
CA THR A 66 2.31 5.48 -2.33
C THR A 66 1.78 4.05 -2.48
N ASP A 67 1.82 3.50 -3.69
CA ASP A 67 1.38 2.14 -4.02
C ASP A 67 2.06 1.59 -5.27
N SER A 68 2.02 0.27 -5.47
CA SER A 68 2.50 -0.35 -6.70
C SER A 68 1.86 -1.70 -6.98
N VAL A 69 1.67 -2.02 -8.26
CA VAL A 69 1.23 -3.34 -8.74
C VAL A 69 2.27 -3.92 -9.70
N PHE A 70 2.50 -5.23 -9.61
CA PHE A 70 3.30 -5.98 -10.56
C PHE A 70 2.38 -6.63 -11.61
N VAL A 71 2.66 -6.39 -12.89
CA VAL A 71 1.84 -6.87 -14.00
C VAL A 71 2.63 -6.75 -15.31
N ASP A 72 2.57 -7.76 -16.18
CA ASP A 72 3.11 -7.68 -17.56
C ASP A 72 2.30 -6.66 -18.37
N VAL A 73 2.94 -5.56 -18.83
CA VAL A 73 2.27 -4.53 -19.65
C VAL A 73 2.69 -4.53 -21.13
N ASP A 74 3.68 -5.35 -21.52
CA ASP A 74 4.20 -5.38 -22.90
C ASP A 74 4.17 -6.76 -23.60
N ASN A 75 3.58 -7.76 -22.93
CA ASN A 75 3.39 -9.15 -23.33
C ASN A 75 4.71 -9.90 -23.63
N ASP A 76 5.81 -9.55 -22.96
CA ASP A 76 7.06 -10.31 -23.05
C ASP A 76 7.10 -11.54 -22.11
N GLY A 77 6.22 -11.58 -21.10
CA GLY A 77 6.06 -12.66 -20.14
C GLY A 77 6.66 -12.38 -18.76
N ASP A 78 7.36 -11.26 -18.59
CA ASP A 78 7.95 -10.83 -17.32
C ASP A 78 7.04 -9.79 -16.63
N LEU A 79 7.00 -9.75 -15.29
CA LEU A 79 6.19 -8.76 -14.58
C LEU A 79 6.88 -7.39 -14.57
N ASP A 80 6.14 -6.33 -14.93
CA ASP A 80 6.58 -4.93 -14.81
C ASP A 80 6.04 -4.27 -13.53
N ALA A 81 6.62 -3.15 -13.11
CA ALA A 81 6.16 -2.41 -11.94
C ALA A 81 5.48 -1.08 -12.30
N VAL A 82 4.17 -0.98 -12.03
CA VAL A 82 3.38 0.25 -12.12
C VAL A 82 3.24 0.87 -10.74
N VAL A 83 3.55 2.16 -10.60
CA VAL A 83 3.74 2.83 -9.30
C VAL A 83 2.98 4.17 -9.22
N SER A 84 2.14 4.34 -8.20
CA SER A 84 1.52 5.63 -7.88
C SER A 84 2.48 6.54 -7.10
N VAL A 85 2.34 7.85 -7.28
CA VAL A 85 3.23 8.84 -6.63
C VAL A 85 2.45 10.04 -6.05
N GLU A 86 2.49 10.19 -4.72
CA GLU A 86 1.94 11.36 -3.99
C GLU A 86 2.57 12.65 -4.53
N HIS A 87 1.73 13.68 -4.75
CA HIS A 87 2.11 14.98 -5.33
C HIS A 87 2.95 14.90 -6.63
N GLY A 88 2.89 13.76 -7.33
CA GLY A 88 3.87 13.32 -8.33
C GLY A 88 3.23 12.87 -9.64
N VAL A 89 4.09 12.41 -10.55
CA VAL A 89 3.70 11.75 -11.79
C VAL A 89 3.85 10.25 -11.57
N ASN A 90 2.80 9.49 -11.84
CA ASN A 90 2.80 8.02 -11.75
C ASN A 90 3.82 7.42 -12.72
N ARG A 91 4.36 6.25 -12.40
CA ARG A 91 5.52 5.67 -13.10
C ARG A 91 5.24 4.28 -13.62
N LEU A 92 5.73 4.00 -14.82
CA LEU A 92 5.99 2.65 -15.30
C LEU A 92 7.49 2.37 -15.16
N TYR A 93 7.82 1.19 -14.64
CA TYR A 93 9.14 0.61 -14.76
C TYR A 93 9.01 -0.71 -15.50
N LEU A 94 9.63 -0.80 -16.67
CA LEU A 94 9.71 -2.06 -17.40
C LEU A 94 10.84 -2.92 -16.83
N ASN A 95 10.61 -4.23 -16.71
CA ASN A 95 11.57 -5.22 -16.23
C ASN A 95 12.54 -5.65 -17.36
N ASP A 96 13.48 -6.54 -17.05
CA ASP A 96 14.33 -7.24 -18.04
C ASP A 96 14.35 -8.77 -17.85
N GLY A 97 13.34 -9.30 -17.14
CA GLY A 97 13.22 -10.71 -16.71
C GLY A 97 14.16 -11.12 -15.59
N GLY A 98 15.10 -10.27 -15.17
CA GLY A 98 16.00 -10.49 -14.04
C GLY A 98 15.74 -9.56 -12.86
N GLY A 99 14.51 -9.07 -12.71
CA GLY A 99 14.10 -8.12 -11.67
C GLY A 99 14.63 -6.69 -11.85
N ARG A 100 15.30 -6.36 -12.97
CA ARG A 100 15.97 -5.07 -13.14
C ARG A 100 15.08 -4.04 -13.83
N LEU A 101 14.52 -3.17 -13.01
CA LEU A 101 13.59 -2.13 -13.41
C LEU A 101 14.25 -0.96 -14.18
N ARG A 102 13.62 -0.58 -15.31
CA ARG A 102 13.95 0.58 -16.15
C ARG A 102 12.77 1.54 -16.21
N TYR A 103 12.94 2.75 -15.67
CA TYR A 103 11.91 3.79 -15.71
C TYR A 103 11.55 4.20 -17.15
N VAL A 104 10.25 4.24 -17.45
CA VAL A 104 9.70 4.77 -18.71
C VAL A 104 8.96 6.07 -18.39
N PRO A 105 9.50 7.24 -18.78
CA PRO A 105 8.88 8.53 -18.46
C PRO A 105 7.60 8.79 -19.27
N ASP A 106 6.72 9.58 -18.68
CA ASP A 106 5.56 10.23 -19.31
C ASP A 106 4.47 9.28 -19.89
N VAL A 107 4.57 7.98 -19.63
CA VAL A 107 3.60 6.94 -20.06
C VAL A 107 2.18 7.23 -19.52
N PHE A 108 2.07 7.57 -18.24
CA PHE A 108 0.82 7.99 -17.61
C PHE A 108 0.62 9.52 -17.69
N GLY A 109 1.18 10.14 -18.73
CA GLY A 109 1.21 11.59 -18.92
C GLY A 109 2.21 12.29 -18.01
N THR A 110 2.11 13.62 -17.95
CA THR A 110 3.02 14.51 -17.19
C THR A 110 2.35 15.21 -16.01
N ARG A 111 1.08 14.86 -15.73
CA ARG A 111 0.28 15.48 -14.68
C ARG A 111 0.85 15.12 -13.31
N ARG A 112 1.03 16.14 -12.46
CA ARG A 112 1.17 15.93 -11.01
C ARG A 112 -0.20 15.91 -10.37
N ALA A 113 -0.44 14.91 -9.54
CA ALA A 113 -1.67 14.75 -8.77
C ALA A 113 -1.32 14.14 -7.40
N ASP A 114 -2.31 14.07 -6.53
CA ASP A 114 -2.16 13.47 -5.21
C ASP A 114 -2.52 11.99 -5.25
N ASN A 115 -1.68 11.19 -5.91
CA ASN A 115 -2.03 9.80 -6.24
C ASN A 115 -1.76 8.87 -5.04
N GLU A 116 -2.78 8.13 -4.61
CA GLU A 116 -2.65 7.16 -3.52
C GLU A 116 -2.43 5.74 -4.06
N HIS A 117 -3.46 5.13 -4.65
CA HIS A 117 -3.44 3.72 -5.03
C HIS A 117 -3.50 3.48 -6.55
N VAL A 118 -2.98 2.33 -6.98
CA VAL A 118 -3.01 1.85 -8.36
C VAL A 118 -3.48 0.39 -8.44
N ARG A 119 -4.35 0.08 -9.39
CA ARG A 119 -4.71 -1.31 -9.74
C ARG A 119 -4.70 -1.49 -11.26
N ALA A 120 -4.53 -2.74 -11.68
CA ALA A 120 -4.48 -3.14 -13.06
C ALA A 120 -5.46 -4.30 -13.31
N ALA A 121 -6.12 -4.30 -14.47
CA ALA A 121 -7.04 -5.34 -14.93
C ALA A 121 -7.35 -5.10 -16.42
N ASP A 122 -7.87 -6.09 -17.14
CA ASP A 122 -8.51 -5.84 -18.45
C ASP A 122 -9.92 -5.27 -18.21
N PHE A 123 -10.06 -3.94 -18.25
CA PHE A 123 -11.37 -3.30 -18.02
C PHE A 123 -12.25 -3.31 -19.27
N ASN A 124 -11.67 -3.50 -20.46
CA ASN A 124 -12.33 -3.27 -21.74
C ASN A 124 -12.60 -4.55 -22.56
N GLY A 125 -12.04 -5.69 -22.14
CA GLY A 125 -12.23 -7.01 -22.73
C GLY A 125 -11.39 -7.26 -23.99
N ASP A 126 -10.32 -6.50 -24.24
CA ASP A 126 -9.44 -6.71 -25.40
C ASP A 126 -8.25 -7.65 -25.14
N GLY A 127 -8.10 -8.13 -23.90
CA GLY A 127 -7.06 -9.03 -23.45
C GLY A 127 -5.76 -8.33 -23.03
N GLN A 128 -5.70 -6.99 -23.05
CA GLN A 128 -4.56 -6.22 -22.58
C GLN A 128 -4.79 -5.67 -21.18
N VAL A 129 -3.69 -5.33 -20.51
CA VAL A 129 -3.73 -4.78 -19.15
C VAL A 129 -4.01 -3.28 -19.21
N ASP A 130 -5.14 -2.87 -18.64
CA ASP A 130 -5.47 -1.47 -18.35
C ASP A 130 -5.06 -1.12 -16.91
N VAL A 131 -4.88 0.17 -16.64
CA VAL A 131 -4.44 0.69 -15.32
C VAL A 131 -5.34 1.82 -14.84
N VAL A 132 -5.76 1.75 -13.57
CA VAL A 132 -6.50 2.80 -12.88
C VAL A 132 -5.71 3.34 -11.68
N PHE A 133 -5.62 4.67 -11.58
CA PHE A 133 -5.06 5.40 -10.45
C PHE A 133 -6.15 6.20 -9.74
N VAL A 134 -6.17 6.14 -8.41
CA VAL A 134 -6.98 7.04 -7.58
C VAL A 134 -6.12 8.13 -6.95
N ALA A 135 -6.77 9.23 -6.60
CA ALA A 135 -6.11 10.43 -6.12
C ALA A 135 -7.00 11.21 -5.15
N GLU A 136 -6.37 11.85 -4.18
CA GLU A 136 -6.97 12.70 -3.15
C GLU A 136 -7.31 14.12 -3.65
N ASP A 137 -7.83 14.93 -2.73
CA ASP A 137 -8.11 16.35 -2.95
C ASP A 137 -9.06 16.60 -4.14
N GLU A 138 -8.95 17.77 -4.80
CA GLU A 138 -9.68 18.09 -6.02
C GLU A 138 -9.16 17.36 -7.29
N ALA A 139 -8.27 16.37 -7.14
CA ALA A 139 -7.75 15.62 -8.28
C ALA A 139 -8.83 14.75 -8.95
N ARG A 140 -8.52 14.31 -10.16
CA ARG A 140 -9.33 13.32 -10.88
C ARG A 140 -8.59 11.99 -10.85
N HIS A 141 -9.31 10.91 -10.59
CA HIS A 141 -8.85 9.56 -10.88
C HIS A 141 -8.51 9.44 -12.37
N GLN A 142 -7.55 8.58 -12.70
CA GLN A 142 -7.10 8.38 -14.08
C GLN A 142 -7.28 6.92 -14.49
N LEU A 143 -7.75 6.71 -15.72
CA LEU A 143 -7.88 5.40 -16.33
C LEU A 143 -7.09 5.40 -17.64
N PHE A 144 -6.24 4.40 -17.82
CA PHE A 144 -5.40 4.23 -18.98
C PHE A 144 -5.61 2.85 -19.58
N PHE A 145 -5.85 2.78 -20.90
CA PHE A 145 -5.92 1.52 -21.60
C PHE A 145 -4.56 1.12 -22.17
N GLY A 146 -4.18 -0.14 -21.99
CA GLY A 146 -2.92 -0.68 -22.49
C GLY A 146 -2.97 -0.96 -24.00
N ASP A 147 -1.82 -0.91 -24.67
CA ASP A 147 -1.67 -1.41 -26.04
C ASP A 147 -0.97 -2.78 -26.14
N GLY A 148 -0.68 -3.35 -24.96
CA GLY A 148 0.08 -4.57 -24.76
C GLY A 148 1.51 -4.52 -25.30
N LYS A 149 2.13 -3.33 -25.29
CA LYS A 149 3.53 -3.06 -25.67
C LYS A 149 4.17 -2.02 -24.73
N GLY A 150 3.67 -1.90 -23.50
CA GLY A 150 4.06 -0.88 -22.52
C GLY A 150 3.56 0.53 -22.85
N GLY A 151 2.72 0.69 -23.89
CA GLY A 151 2.06 1.93 -24.26
C GLY A 151 0.68 2.04 -23.63
N PHE A 152 0.28 3.26 -23.27
CA PHE A 152 -0.99 3.54 -22.59
C PHE A 152 -1.72 4.73 -23.19
N THR A 153 -3.05 4.64 -23.30
CA THR A 153 -3.94 5.71 -23.77
C THR A 153 -4.85 6.17 -22.63
N GLU A 154 -4.79 7.46 -22.26
CA GLU A 154 -5.68 8.02 -21.22
C GLU A 154 -7.14 8.04 -21.71
N VAL A 155 -8.02 7.44 -20.92
CA VAL A 155 -9.48 7.36 -21.12
C VAL A 155 -10.25 7.70 -19.83
N SER A 156 -9.66 8.57 -19.00
CA SER A 156 -10.21 9.07 -17.72
C SER A 156 -11.59 9.73 -17.82
N ASP A 157 -12.09 10.02 -19.02
CA ASP A 157 -13.47 10.50 -19.26
C ASP A 157 -14.54 9.40 -19.16
N ARG A 158 -14.13 8.13 -19.15
CA ARG A 158 -15.00 6.96 -18.96
C ARG A 158 -15.33 6.67 -17.49
N LEU A 159 -14.56 7.21 -16.56
CA LEU A 159 -14.86 7.19 -15.13
C LEU A 159 -15.91 8.28 -14.81
N PRO A 160 -17.00 7.96 -14.08
CA PRO A 160 -17.88 8.97 -13.51
C PRO A 160 -17.10 9.98 -12.68
N THR A 161 -17.52 11.24 -12.72
CA THR A 161 -16.78 12.34 -12.07
C THR A 161 -16.82 12.20 -10.54
N GLY A 162 -15.78 11.56 -10.00
CA GLY A 162 -15.37 11.58 -8.60
C GLY A 162 -14.12 12.45 -8.40
N ARG A 163 -13.94 12.86 -7.14
CA ARG A 163 -12.75 13.46 -6.55
C ARG A 163 -12.66 12.84 -5.14
N GLN A 164 -11.47 12.75 -4.56
CA GLN A 164 -11.16 11.97 -3.33
C GLN A 164 -11.17 10.44 -3.53
N GLY A 165 -9.99 9.83 -3.44
CA GLY A 165 -9.80 8.39 -3.43
C GLY A 165 -8.47 8.00 -2.81
N ASN A 166 -8.51 7.38 -1.64
CA ASN A 166 -7.36 6.87 -0.86
C ASN A 166 -7.52 5.37 -0.57
N GLY A 167 -8.55 4.68 -1.09
CA GLY A 167 -8.60 3.22 -1.12
C GLY A 167 -8.96 2.74 -2.52
N LEU A 168 -8.46 1.58 -2.96
CA LEU A 168 -8.73 1.04 -4.29
C LEU A 168 -8.68 -0.49 -4.33
N ALA A 169 -9.76 -1.10 -4.82
CA ALA A 169 -9.82 -2.51 -5.16
C ALA A 169 -10.63 -2.70 -6.45
N VAL A 170 -10.33 -3.77 -7.18
CA VAL A 170 -10.93 -4.10 -8.48
C VAL A 170 -11.25 -5.60 -8.55
N GLY A 171 -12.31 -5.96 -9.25
CA GLY A 171 -12.81 -7.33 -9.34
C GLY A 171 -14.27 -7.36 -9.78
N ASP A 172 -14.74 -8.49 -10.30
CA ASP A 172 -16.16 -8.66 -10.68
C ASP A 172 -17.01 -8.76 -9.40
N LEU A 173 -17.76 -7.71 -9.07
CA LEU A 173 -18.61 -7.66 -7.88
C LEU A 173 -20.07 -7.99 -8.20
N ASN A 174 -20.42 -8.15 -9.48
CA ASN A 174 -21.80 -8.25 -9.94
C ASN A 174 -22.14 -9.55 -10.72
N GLY A 175 -21.12 -10.34 -11.06
CA GLY A 175 -21.20 -11.63 -11.73
C GLY A 175 -21.31 -11.56 -13.25
N ASP A 176 -20.95 -10.43 -13.89
CA ASP A 176 -21.03 -10.26 -15.36
C ASP A 176 -19.75 -10.62 -16.12
N GLY A 177 -18.65 -10.90 -15.40
CA GLY A 177 -17.35 -11.27 -15.96
C GLY A 177 -16.42 -10.09 -16.27
N LEU A 178 -16.80 -8.86 -15.94
CA LEU A 178 -15.95 -7.67 -16.10
C LEU A 178 -15.44 -7.14 -14.74
N PRO A 179 -14.21 -6.62 -14.64
CA PRO A 179 -13.73 -6.01 -13.40
C PRO A 179 -14.46 -4.69 -13.09
N ASP A 180 -15.14 -4.64 -11.95
CA ASP A 180 -15.67 -3.43 -11.33
C ASP A 180 -14.57 -2.70 -10.54
N ILE A 181 -14.83 -1.43 -10.15
CA ILE A 181 -13.89 -0.61 -9.36
C ILE A 181 -14.58 -0.11 -8.08
N PHE A 182 -13.96 -0.34 -6.92
CA PHE A 182 -14.36 0.29 -5.66
C PHE A 182 -13.28 1.26 -5.19
N ILE A 183 -13.70 2.48 -4.83
CA ILE A 183 -12.83 3.57 -4.36
C ILE A 183 -13.22 3.94 -2.93
N GLY A 184 -12.25 3.87 -2.02
CA GLY A 184 -12.34 4.36 -0.64
C GLY A 184 -12.18 5.88 -0.59
N SER A 185 -13.10 6.59 0.07
CA SER A 185 -13.13 8.05 0.12
C SER A 185 -12.35 8.66 1.28
N THR A 186 -11.94 9.93 1.16
CA THR A 186 -11.37 10.72 2.26
C THR A 186 -12.25 11.93 2.62
N ALA A 187 -11.89 12.64 3.70
CA ALA A 187 -12.63 13.81 4.17
C ALA A 187 -12.01 15.14 3.74
N GLU A 188 -12.86 16.04 3.25
CA GLU A 188 -12.48 17.35 2.75
C GLU A 188 -11.91 18.27 3.85
N GLY A 189 -10.66 18.70 3.67
CA GLY A 189 -10.07 19.79 4.43
C GLY A 189 -10.33 21.15 3.78
N GLY A 190 -11.42 21.85 4.12
CA GLY A 190 -11.68 23.17 3.50
C GLY A 190 -12.67 24.10 4.20
N SER A 191 -13.90 23.66 4.46
CA SER A 191 -14.85 24.45 5.27
C SER A 191 -15.94 23.60 5.91
N ARG A 192 -16.37 24.01 7.11
CA ARG A 192 -17.48 23.38 7.84
C ARG A 192 -18.87 23.62 7.19
N ALA A 193 -18.91 24.31 6.05
CA ALA A 193 -20.14 24.70 5.35
C ALA A 193 -20.39 23.90 4.07
N GLU A 194 -19.36 23.27 3.50
CA GLU A 194 -19.47 22.50 2.25
C GLU A 194 -18.94 21.06 2.35
N ALA A 195 -18.67 20.55 3.57
CA ALA A 195 -18.27 19.15 3.78
C ALA A 195 -19.25 18.18 3.09
N ALA A 196 -18.88 17.72 1.90
CA ALA A 196 -19.55 16.61 1.26
C ALA A 196 -19.38 15.40 2.18
N ARG A 197 -20.43 14.59 2.33
CA ARG A 197 -20.28 13.33 3.05
C ARG A 197 -19.31 12.47 2.27
N SER A 198 -18.11 12.26 2.82
CA SER A 198 -17.15 11.28 2.34
C SER A 198 -17.87 9.95 2.19
N ARG A 199 -17.86 9.41 0.98
CA ARG A 199 -18.60 8.22 0.61
C ARG A 199 -17.81 7.43 -0.40
N ASN A 200 -17.57 6.18 -0.06
CA ASN A 200 -16.99 5.20 -0.97
C ASN A 200 -17.80 5.13 -2.27
N VAL A 201 -17.09 4.92 -3.37
CA VAL A 201 -17.66 4.89 -4.72
C VAL A 201 -17.57 3.46 -5.23
N LEU A 202 -18.69 2.93 -5.70
CA LEU A 202 -18.73 1.71 -6.50
C LEU A 202 -19.03 2.09 -7.94
N LEU A 203 -18.14 1.68 -8.84
CA LEU A 203 -18.20 1.89 -10.27
C LEU A 203 -18.36 0.52 -10.92
N LEU A 204 -19.57 0.20 -11.38
CA LEU A 204 -19.81 -1.05 -12.11
C LEU A 204 -19.35 -0.88 -13.56
N ASN A 205 -18.70 -1.89 -14.12
CA ASN A 205 -18.32 -1.93 -15.52
C ASN A 205 -19.58 -2.10 -16.38
N ASP A 206 -19.70 -1.36 -17.49
CA ASP A 206 -20.89 -1.40 -18.34
C ASP A 206 -20.79 -2.60 -19.29
N ALA A 207 -21.47 -3.69 -18.98
CA ALA A 207 -21.52 -4.88 -19.84
C ALA A 207 -22.02 -4.63 -21.28
N GLU A 208 -22.74 -3.52 -21.55
CA GLU A 208 -23.09 -3.13 -22.93
C GLU A 208 -21.94 -2.37 -23.64
N ARG A 209 -21.00 -1.81 -22.88
CA ARG A 209 -19.86 -0.99 -23.34
C ARG A 209 -18.64 -1.15 -22.41
N PRO A 210 -17.95 -2.31 -22.42
CA PRO A 210 -16.84 -2.58 -21.50
C PRO A 210 -15.80 -1.45 -21.42
N GLY A 211 -15.35 -1.18 -20.20
CA GLY A 211 -14.42 -0.10 -19.88
C GLY A 211 -15.08 1.28 -19.81
N HIS A 212 -16.41 1.37 -19.89
CA HIS A 212 -17.18 2.52 -19.41
C HIS A 212 -17.83 2.18 -18.07
N PHE A 213 -17.90 3.12 -17.13
CA PHE A 213 -18.30 2.82 -15.76
C PHE A 213 -19.59 3.53 -15.32
N ILE A 214 -20.39 2.83 -14.50
CA ILE A 214 -21.67 3.26 -13.97
C ILE A 214 -21.53 3.56 -12.47
N ASP A 215 -21.80 4.80 -12.04
CA ASP A 215 -21.83 5.19 -10.62
C ASP A 215 -23.00 4.50 -9.89
N ALA A 216 -22.70 3.37 -9.25
CA ALA A 216 -23.64 2.50 -8.57
C ALA A 216 -23.84 2.87 -7.08
N ARG A 217 -23.03 3.79 -6.54
CA ARG A 217 -22.91 4.04 -5.08
C ARG A 217 -24.23 4.36 -4.38
N LYS A 218 -25.22 4.95 -5.07
CA LYS A 218 -26.51 5.34 -4.49
C LYS A 218 -27.48 4.18 -4.27
N SER A 219 -27.37 3.13 -5.09
CA SER A 219 -28.28 1.99 -5.13
C SER A 219 -27.65 0.70 -4.59
N HIS A 220 -26.32 0.64 -4.53
CA HIS A 220 -25.57 -0.58 -4.24
C HIS A 220 -24.74 -0.49 -2.94
N LEU A 221 -24.48 0.70 -2.39
CA LEU A 221 -23.74 0.87 -1.13
C LEU A 221 -24.61 1.41 0.02
N PRO A 222 -24.29 1.11 1.29
CA PRO A 222 -24.89 1.76 2.46
C PRO A 222 -24.69 3.28 2.44
N GLN A 223 -25.77 4.05 2.57
CA GLN A 223 -25.77 5.51 2.38
C GLN A 223 -25.25 6.30 3.61
N ARG A 224 -24.02 6.04 4.04
CA ARG A 224 -23.42 6.61 5.27
C ARG A 224 -22.42 7.73 4.96
N GLU A 225 -21.50 7.95 5.89
CA GLU A 225 -20.30 8.77 5.78
C GLU A 225 -19.15 7.82 6.16
N ASP A 226 -18.12 7.78 5.33
CA ASP A 226 -17.04 6.80 5.35
C ASP A 226 -15.72 7.48 4.99
N GLN A 227 -14.65 7.10 5.68
CA GLN A 227 -13.28 7.44 5.33
C GLN A 227 -12.54 6.10 5.22
N THR A 228 -12.01 5.78 4.06
CA THR A 228 -11.52 4.43 3.76
C THR A 228 -10.19 4.54 3.02
N GLU A 229 -9.14 3.99 3.63
CA GLU A 229 -7.79 3.94 3.06
C GLU A 229 -7.46 2.52 2.55
N GLY A 230 -7.95 1.48 3.22
CA GLY A 230 -7.73 0.09 2.79
C GLY A 230 -9.02 -0.58 2.34
N VAL A 231 -8.95 -1.36 1.26
CA VAL A 231 -10.07 -2.12 0.69
C VAL A 231 -9.54 -3.50 0.29
N ALA A 232 -10.17 -4.56 0.79
CA ALA A 232 -9.90 -5.94 0.38
C ALA A 232 -11.20 -6.62 -0.07
N PHE A 233 -11.12 -7.41 -1.15
CA PHE A 233 -12.21 -8.24 -1.65
C PHE A 233 -11.93 -9.71 -1.37
N ALA A 234 -12.94 -10.44 -0.91
CA ALA A 234 -12.92 -11.90 -0.71
C ALA A 234 -14.35 -12.39 -0.43
N ASP A 235 -14.61 -13.70 -0.59
CA ASP A 235 -15.85 -14.33 -0.11
C ASP A 235 -15.79 -14.49 1.42
N MET A 236 -16.45 -13.61 2.17
CA MET A 236 -16.33 -13.52 3.63
C MET A 236 -17.42 -14.28 4.37
N ASP A 237 -18.34 -14.96 3.67
CA ASP A 237 -19.37 -15.79 4.32
C ASP A 237 -19.68 -17.15 3.69
N GLY A 238 -19.03 -17.47 2.57
CA GLY A 238 -18.97 -18.78 1.94
C GLY A 238 -20.04 -19.02 0.87
N ASP A 239 -20.60 -17.96 0.30
CA ASP A 239 -21.62 -18.04 -0.75
C ASP A 239 -21.07 -18.00 -2.19
N GLY A 240 -19.79 -17.62 -2.33
CA GLY A 240 -19.03 -17.57 -3.58
C GLY A 240 -18.94 -16.20 -4.24
N ASP A 241 -19.59 -15.16 -3.68
CA ASP A 241 -19.55 -13.80 -4.20
C ASP A 241 -18.45 -12.96 -3.51
N LEU A 242 -17.93 -11.91 -4.17
CA LEU A 242 -16.94 -11.02 -3.56
C LEU A 242 -17.59 -10.02 -2.61
N ASP A 243 -17.27 -10.14 -1.31
CA ASP A 243 -17.55 -9.17 -0.26
C ASP A 243 -16.44 -8.11 -0.14
N ILE A 244 -16.64 -7.10 0.72
CA ILE A 244 -15.67 -6.02 0.92
C ILE A 244 -15.36 -5.81 2.41
N VAL A 245 -14.08 -5.87 2.76
CA VAL A 245 -13.54 -5.39 4.04
C VAL A 245 -12.95 -3.99 3.85
N LEU A 246 -13.30 -3.06 4.75
CA LEU A 246 -12.87 -1.66 4.70
C LEU A 246 -12.04 -1.31 5.94
N ALA A 247 -10.81 -0.83 5.73
CA ALA A 247 -9.99 -0.18 6.75
C ALA A 247 -10.28 1.33 6.79
N SER A 248 -10.34 1.90 7.99
CA SER A 248 -10.65 3.32 8.20
C SER A 248 -9.74 3.99 9.23
N PRO A 249 -9.24 5.20 8.97
CA PRO A 249 -8.48 5.96 9.96
C PRO A 249 -9.41 6.65 10.99
N ALA A 250 -10.59 7.11 10.55
CA ALA A 250 -11.49 7.95 11.35
C ALA A 250 -12.72 7.23 11.91
N HIS A 251 -13.10 6.08 11.34
CA HIS A 251 -14.27 5.29 11.72
C HIS A 251 -13.86 3.85 12.08
N PRO A 252 -14.75 3.04 12.68
CA PRO A 252 -14.50 1.61 12.80
C PRO A 252 -14.42 0.95 11.41
N ASN A 253 -13.53 -0.03 11.27
CA ASN A 253 -13.45 -0.88 10.09
C ASN A 253 -14.80 -1.57 9.81
N ARG A 254 -15.07 -1.89 8.54
CA ARG A 254 -16.38 -2.40 8.12
C ARG A 254 -16.27 -3.69 7.32
N LEU A 255 -17.32 -4.49 7.41
CA LEU A 255 -17.56 -5.65 6.55
C LEU A 255 -18.86 -5.41 5.79
N LEU A 256 -18.79 -5.44 4.46
CA LEU A 256 -19.91 -5.28 3.57
C LEU A 256 -20.13 -6.59 2.81
N ILE A 257 -21.29 -7.22 3.00
CA ILE A 257 -21.64 -8.49 2.35
C ILE A 257 -22.48 -8.24 1.10
N ASN A 258 -22.14 -8.89 0.00
CA ASN A 258 -22.74 -8.77 -1.34
C ASN A 258 -24.11 -9.51 -1.44
N ASP A 259 -24.80 -9.37 -2.57
CA ASP A 259 -26.01 -10.12 -2.95
C ASP A 259 -25.84 -10.90 -4.28
N GLY A 260 -24.59 -11.12 -4.68
CA GLY A 260 -24.17 -11.64 -5.99
C GLY A 260 -24.50 -10.75 -7.18
N LYS A 261 -24.86 -9.48 -6.93
CA LYS A 261 -25.25 -8.48 -7.94
C LYS A 261 -24.74 -7.09 -7.58
N GLY A 262 -23.64 -7.06 -6.84
CA GLY A 262 -22.96 -5.87 -6.35
C GLY A 262 -23.73 -5.05 -5.32
N ARG A 263 -24.80 -5.55 -4.66
CA ARG A 263 -25.48 -4.78 -3.60
C ARG A 263 -25.01 -5.19 -2.23
N PHE A 264 -24.41 -4.23 -1.54
CA PHE A 264 -23.72 -4.43 -0.30
C PHE A 264 -24.57 -4.07 0.93
N SER A 265 -24.64 -5.01 1.87
CA SER A 265 -25.24 -4.84 3.19
C SER A 265 -24.17 -4.66 4.27
N ASP A 266 -24.37 -3.73 5.21
CA ASP A 266 -23.43 -3.49 6.31
C ASP A 266 -23.57 -4.60 7.37
N GLN A 267 -22.56 -5.46 7.46
CA GLN A 267 -22.49 -6.58 8.41
C GLN A 267 -21.33 -6.42 9.40
N SER A 268 -20.85 -5.19 9.62
CA SER A 268 -19.69 -4.89 10.47
C SER A 268 -19.82 -5.36 11.93
N HIS A 269 -21.04 -5.70 12.37
CA HIS A 269 -21.29 -6.34 13.67
C HIS A 269 -20.71 -7.77 13.79
N ARG A 270 -20.26 -8.35 12.67
CA ARG A 270 -19.53 -9.63 12.61
C ARG A 270 -18.05 -9.50 13.00
N LEU A 271 -17.51 -8.28 13.12
CA LEU A 271 -16.09 -7.99 13.45
C LEU A 271 -15.89 -7.71 14.95
N GLU A 272 -14.99 -8.42 15.63
CA GLU A 272 -14.54 -8.06 16.98
C GLU A 272 -13.45 -6.97 16.94
N LEU A 273 -13.87 -5.71 16.88
CA LEU A 273 -12.96 -4.56 16.78
C LEU A 273 -12.53 -4.01 18.16
N ARG A 274 -11.22 -3.83 18.35
CA ARG A 274 -10.63 -3.12 19.51
C ARG A 274 -10.53 -1.62 19.26
N VAL A 275 -11.52 -0.85 19.74
CA VAL A 275 -11.55 0.62 19.59
C VAL A 275 -10.98 1.35 20.83
N PRO A 276 -10.35 2.54 20.67
CA PRO A 276 -10.13 3.26 19.41
C PRO A 276 -8.93 2.71 18.61
N MET A 277 -9.16 2.48 17.33
CA MET A 277 -8.13 2.14 16.33
C MET A 277 -8.10 3.19 15.22
N GLU A 278 -7.10 3.11 14.36
CA GLU A 278 -6.92 3.87 13.12
C GLU A 278 -6.17 2.92 12.19
N THR A 279 -6.86 2.44 11.14
CA THR A 279 -6.37 1.39 10.24
C THR A 279 -6.20 1.99 8.85
N ARG A 280 -5.00 1.85 8.29
CA ARG A 280 -4.70 2.30 6.93
C ARG A 280 -4.93 1.20 5.90
N GLU A 281 -4.48 -0.01 6.19
CA GLU A 281 -4.46 -1.11 5.22
C GLU A 281 -5.12 -2.37 5.77
N VAL A 282 -5.73 -3.16 4.88
CA VAL A 282 -6.38 -4.44 5.20
C VAL A 282 -6.02 -5.48 4.16
N HIS A 283 -5.69 -6.68 4.62
CA HIS A 283 -5.48 -7.86 3.79
C HIS A 283 -6.36 -9.01 4.28
N VAL A 284 -6.63 -9.96 3.40
CA VAL A 284 -7.47 -11.14 3.68
C VAL A 284 -6.76 -12.40 3.18
N ALA A 285 -6.63 -13.40 4.04
CA ALA A 285 -6.00 -14.69 3.72
C ALA A 285 -6.44 -15.77 4.71
N ASP A 286 -6.47 -17.05 4.30
CA ASP A 286 -6.57 -18.17 5.24
C ASP A 286 -5.21 -18.36 5.93
N VAL A 287 -5.03 -17.76 7.11
CA VAL A 287 -3.74 -17.84 7.82
C VAL A 287 -3.57 -19.12 8.62
N ASN A 288 -4.63 -19.91 8.80
CA ASN A 288 -4.64 -21.03 9.72
C ASN A 288 -4.87 -22.41 9.05
N GLY A 289 -5.13 -22.42 7.75
CA GLY A 289 -5.27 -23.61 6.91
C GLY A 289 -6.64 -24.29 7.02
N ASP A 290 -7.67 -23.56 7.45
CA ASP A 290 -9.01 -24.11 7.66
C ASP A 290 -9.99 -23.94 6.48
N GLY A 291 -9.51 -23.32 5.40
CA GLY A 291 -10.24 -23.05 4.16
C GLY A 291 -11.11 -21.80 4.19
N ARG A 292 -10.98 -20.92 5.19
CA ARG A 292 -11.74 -19.66 5.28
C ARG A 292 -10.82 -18.44 5.35
N PRO A 293 -11.23 -17.30 4.77
CA PRO A 293 -10.49 -16.05 4.90
C PRO A 293 -10.52 -15.51 6.33
N ASP A 294 -9.34 -15.20 6.85
CA ASP A 294 -9.09 -14.40 8.05
C ASP A 294 -8.69 -12.96 7.64
N ILE A 295 -8.80 -11.99 8.55
CA ILE A 295 -8.56 -10.55 8.26
C ILE A 295 -7.33 -10.04 9.01
N VAL A 296 -6.41 -9.41 8.28
CA VAL A 296 -5.26 -8.68 8.85
C VAL A 296 -5.48 -7.17 8.68
N PHE A 297 -5.40 -6.41 9.78
CA PHE A 297 -5.51 -4.95 9.79
C PHE A 297 -4.20 -4.30 10.23
N PHE A 298 -3.64 -3.44 9.38
CA PHE A 298 -2.44 -2.67 9.66
C PHE A 298 -2.81 -1.31 10.26
N ASN A 299 -2.43 -1.12 11.53
CA ASN A 299 -2.87 -0.02 12.38
C ASN A 299 -1.76 1.02 12.62
N ILE A 300 -2.18 2.25 12.90
CA ILE A 300 -1.28 3.38 13.19
C ILE A 300 -1.73 4.10 14.48
N THR A 301 -0.83 4.84 15.13
CA THR A 301 -1.08 5.49 16.43
C THR A 301 -2.01 6.71 16.37
N SER A 302 -2.10 7.30 15.18
CA SER A 302 -2.51 8.67 14.81
C SER A 302 -1.47 9.21 13.80
N ASN A 303 -1.90 9.97 12.79
CA ASN A 303 -1.04 10.68 11.83
C ASN A 303 -0.10 11.73 12.48
N ASN A 304 0.94 11.22 13.17
CA ASN A 304 2.04 11.93 13.83
C ASN A 304 1.67 12.98 14.90
N ALA A 305 0.42 13.03 15.37
CA ALA A 305 -0.03 14.01 16.36
C ALA A 305 0.19 13.58 17.83
N ALA A 306 -0.27 12.38 18.22
CA ALA A 306 -0.19 11.87 19.59
C ALA A 306 -0.37 10.33 19.68
N TRP A 307 -0.09 9.75 20.85
CA TRP A 307 -0.38 8.35 21.18
C TRP A 307 -1.86 8.18 21.59
N GLU A 308 -2.78 8.29 20.62
CA GLU A 308 -4.24 8.25 20.88
C GLU A 308 -4.93 6.96 20.46
N LYS A 309 -4.32 6.20 19.54
CA LYS A 309 -4.82 4.91 19.02
C LYS A 309 -3.82 3.81 19.33
N ASP A 310 -4.32 2.58 19.43
CA ASP A 310 -3.46 1.40 19.55
C ASP A 310 -2.97 0.97 18.14
N PRO A 311 -1.66 1.09 17.84
CA PRO A 311 -1.11 0.79 16.52
C PRO A 311 -0.86 -0.70 16.28
N GLN A 312 -1.14 -1.57 17.26
CA GLN A 312 -0.93 -3.00 17.10
C GLN A 312 -1.72 -3.53 15.90
N THR A 313 -1.00 -4.13 14.96
CA THR A 313 -1.53 -4.90 13.82
C THR A 313 -2.48 -5.97 14.37
N ARG A 314 -3.68 -6.09 13.79
CA ARG A 314 -4.68 -7.09 14.23
C ARG A 314 -4.77 -8.26 13.29
N LEU A 315 -5.07 -9.41 13.87
CA LEU A 315 -5.51 -10.60 13.16
C LEU A 315 -6.85 -11.04 13.73
N LEU A 316 -7.89 -11.04 12.89
CA LEU A 316 -9.23 -11.51 13.21
C LEU A 316 -9.49 -12.83 12.47
N ILE A 317 -9.74 -13.90 13.22
CA ILE A 317 -9.95 -15.26 12.72
C ILE A 317 -11.44 -15.54 12.48
N ASN A 318 -11.77 -16.20 11.36
CA ASN A 318 -13.13 -16.57 10.99
C ASN A 318 -13.61 -17.80 11.79
N ASP A 319 -14.60 -17.62 12.66
CA ASP A 319 -15.12 -18.66 13.58
C ASP A 319 -15.92 -19.79 12.91
N GLY A 320 -15.92 -19.84 11.57
CA GLY A 320 -16.66 -20.80 10.75
C GLY A 320 -18.18 -20.60 10.77
N LYS A 321 -18.65 -19.49 11.36
CA LYS A 321 -20.05 -19.05 11.38
C LYS A 321 -20.14 -17.60 10.89
N GLY A 322 -19.13 -17.15 10.16
CA GLY A 322 -19.01 -15.82 9.58
C GLY A 322 -18.63 -14.71 10.56
N ARG A 323 -18.23 -15.00 11.81
CA ARG A 323 -17.76 -13.94 12.74
C ARG A 323 -16.24 -13.95 12.82
N PHE A 324 -15.68 -12.76 12.94
CA PHE A 324 -14.25 -12.50 12.88
C PHE A 324 -13.77 -12.10 14.27
N VAL A 325 -13.11 -13.04 14.95
CA VAL A 325 -12.71 -12.98 16.36
C VAL A 325 -11.28 -12.49 16.47
N ASP A 326 -11.03 -11.47 17.29
CA ASP A 326 -9.69 -10.93 17.50
C ASP A 326 -8.81 -11.89 18.33
N GLU A 327 -7.94 -12.63 17.65
CA GLU A 327 -6.95 -13.53 18.26
C GLU A 327 -5.52 -12.94 18.24
N THR A 328 -5.38 -11.64 17.95
CA THR A 328 -4.09 -10.92 17.86
C THR A 328 -3.13 -11.26 19.00
N ALA A 329 -3.61 -11.22 20.24
CA ALA A 329 -2.77 -11.35 21.44
C ALA A 329 -2.16 -12.74 21.66
N VAL A 330 -2.63 -13.77 20.94
CA VAL A 330 -2.08 -15.14 20.99
C VAL A 330 -1.42 -15.56 19.67
N ARG A 331 -1.54 -14.76 18.61
CA ARG A 331 -1.07 -15.09 17.26
C ARG A 331 -0.01 -14.16 16.69
N LEU A 332 -0.02 -12.87 17.02
CA LEU A 332 0.90 -11.89 16.44
C LEU A 332 1.95 -11.40 17.46
N PRO A 333 3.17 -11.07 17.01
CA PRO A 333 4.13 -10.32 17.80
C PRO A 333 3.52 -8.99 18.31
N THR A 334 3.76 -8.69 19.59
CA THR A 334 3.32 -7.42 20.19
C THR A 334 4.29 -6.29 19.81
N HIS A 335 3.78 -5.16 19.32
CA HIS A 335 4.58 -4.00 18.92
C HIS A 335 3.96 -2.64 19.27
N THR A 336 4.74 -1.59 19.06
CA THR A 336 4.40 -0.18 19.38
C THR A 336 4.83 0.80 18.27
N PHE A 337 5.10 0.31 17.06
CA PHE A 337 5.26 1.14 15.86
C PHE A 337 3.97 1.18 15.04
N SER A 338 3.78 2.22 14.25
CA SER A 338 2.69 2.30 13.26
C SER A 338 3.03 1.47 12.04
N SER A 339 2.16 0.52 11.68
CA SER A 339 2.22 -0.22 10.42
C SER A 339 1.44 0.54 9.36
N TRP A 340 2.14 1.43 8.65
CA TRP A 340 1.58 2.20 7.52
C TRP A 340 1.42 1.39 6.24
N ALA A 341 2.15 0.28 6.16
CA ALA A 341 2.14 -0.68 5.06
C ALA A 341 2.23 -2.09 5.63
N GLY A 342 1.70 -3.07 4.91
CA GLY A 342 1.98 -4.48 5.10
C GLY A 342 1.45 -5.33 3.95
N THR A 343 1.94 -6.55 3.81
CA THR A 343 1.41 -7.49 2.82
C THR A 343 1.44 -8.91 3.33
N VAL A 344 0.52 -9.73 2.82
CA VAL A 344 0.53 -11.18 2.97
C VAL A 344 1.35 -11.78 1.84
N VAL A 345 2.36 -12.58 2.17
CA VAL A 345 3.29 -13.21 1.23
C VAL A 345 3.81 -14.52 1.81
N ASP A 346 3.94 -15.58 1.01
CA ASP A 346 4.74 -16.76 1.40
C ASP A 346 6.20 -16.47 1.04
N PHE A 347 6.95 -15.89 1.97
CA PHE A 347 8.35 -15.52 1.69
C PHE A 347 9.32 -16.69 1.85
N ASN A 348 8.91 -17.77 2.55
CA ASN A 348 9.78 -18.87 2.90
C ASN A 348 9.61 -20.10 1.97
N GLY A 349 8.49 -20.17 1.23
CA GLY A 349 8.14 -21.22 0.28
C GLY A 349 7.53 -22.48 0.92
N ASP A 350 6.96 -22.40 2.12
CA ASP A 350 6.32 -23.53 2.81
C ASP A 350 4.83 -23.71 2.49
N GLY A 351 4.22 -22.76 1.76
CA GLY A 351 2.82 -22.77 1.38
C GLY A 351 1.89 -22.12 2.42
N HIS A 352 2.44 -21.43 3.42
CA HIS A 352 1.67 -20.68 4.41
C HIS A 352 1.85 -19.17 4.24
N PRO A 353 0.78 -18.36 4.41
CA PRO A 353 0.89 -16.90 4.31
C PRO A 353 1.64 -16.34 5.51
N ASP A 354 2.81 -15.75 5.26
CA ASP A 354 3.57 -14.92 6.19
C ASP A 354 3.17 -13.43 6.05
N LEU A 355 3.71 -12.56 6.92
CA LEU A 355 3.46 -11.12 6.89
C LEU A 355 4.77 -10.33 6.79
N LEU A 356 4.84 -9.43 5.80
CA LEU A 356 5.77 -8.30 5.83
C LEU A 356 5.05 -7.07 6.38
N VAL A 357 5.68 -6.36 7.31
CA VAL A 357 5.05 -5.23 8.02
C VAL A 357 5.98 -4.02 8.00
N GLY A 358 5.51 -2.95 7.37
CA GLY A 358 6.13 -1.63 7.42
C GLY A 358 6.16 -1.12 8.86
N ALA A 359 7.24 -0.44 9.26
CA ALA A 359 7.40 -0.03 10.65
C ALA A 359 7.89 1.42 10.75
N ILE A 360 7.03 2.30 11.26
CA ILE A 360 7.35 3.71 11.52
C ILE A 360 7.09 4.02 12.99
N GLN A 361 8.12 4.49 13.70
CA GLN A 361 7.96 4.94 15.09
C GLN A 361 7.32 6.33 15.12
N VAL A 362 6.25 6.45 15.90
CA VAL A 362 5.46 7.68 16.08
C VAL A 362 5.33 7.94 17.60
N PRO A 363 5.37 9.20 18.08
CA PRO A 363 5.65 10.44 17.35
C PRO A 363 7.09 10.51 16.85
N GLY A 364 7.32 11.41 15.90
CA GLY A 364 8.64 11.68 15.31
C GLY A 364 8.84 11.06 13.92
N PHE A 365 7.94 10.18 13.50
CA PHE A 365 7.86 9.64 12.14
C PHE A 365 9.21 9.07 11.64
N VAL A 366 9.83 8.29 12.54
CA VAL A 366 11.17 7.73 12.39
C VAL A 366 11.04 6.38 11.67
N PRO A 367 11.70 6.19 10.51
CA PRO A 367 11.69 4.91 9.82
C PRO A 367 12.39 3.85 10.66
N LEU A 368 11.79 2.67 10.76
CA LEU A 368 12.43 1.47 11.30
C LEU A 368 12.78 0.52 10.15
N GLN A 369 13.52 -0.55 10.47
CA GLN A 369 13.63 -1.69 9.56
C GLN A 369 12.24 -2.29 9.32
N LEU A 370 11.94 -2.74 8.11
CA LEU A 370 10.82 -3.62 7.81
C LEU A 370 10.78 -4.80 8.80
N ARG A 371 9.59 -5.33 9.10
CA ARG A 371 9.43 -6.58 9.85
C ARG A 371 9.00 -7.71 8.94
N ALA A 372 9.43 -8.92 9.29
CA ALA A 372 8.93 -10.16 8.72
C ALA A 372 8.47 -11.08 9.85
N TRP A 373 7.21 -11.49 9.79
CA TRP A 373 6.59 -12.38 10.76
C TRP A 373 6.17 -13.66 10.04
N GLN A 374 6.81 -14.77 10.39
CA GLN A 374 6.60 -16.08 9.76
C GLN A 374 5.52 -16.87 10.49
N ASN A 375 4.62 -17.49 9.74
CA ASN A 375 3.50 -18.31 10.18
C ASN A 375 3.94 -19.76 10.46
N ASP A 376 3.36 -20.42 11.46
CA ASP A 376 3.58 -21.85 11.77
C ASP A 376 2.66 -22.81 11.01
N GLY A 377 1.96 -22.30 9.99
CA GLY A 377 0.90 -23.00 9.24
C GLY A 377 -0.40 -23.21 10.01
N LYS A 378 -0.52 -22.63 11.22
CA LYS A 378 -1.76 -22.64 12.02
C LYS A 378 -2.19 -21.23 12.41
N GLY A 379 -1.60 -20.21 11.80
CA GLY A 379 -1.85 -18.80 12.07
C GLY A 379 -1.18 -18.31 13.35
N THR A 380 -0.06 -18.89 13.78
CA THR A 380 0.77 -18.36 14.87
C THR A 380 2.06 -17.80 14.29
N PHE A 381 2.29 -16.50 14.48
CA PHE A 381 3.35 -15.77 13.82
C PHE A 381 4.53 -15.49 14.76
N THR A 382 5.75 -15.71 14.26
CA THR A 382 7.01 -15.43 14.96
C THR A 382 7.77 -14.33 14.23
N ASP A 383 8.30 -13.34 14.96
CA ASP A 383 9.16 -12.32 14.37
C ASP A 383 10.54 -12.92 14.02
N VAL A 384 10.81 -13.04 12.72
CA VAL A 384 12.04 -13.60 12.13
C VAL A 384 12.86 -12.54 11.40
N THR A 385 12.53 -11.25 11.59
CA THR A 385 13.07 -10.11 10.82
C THR A 385 14.58 -10.14 10.64
N LEU A 386 15.34 -10.46 11.70
CA LEU A 386 16.80 -10.42 11.67
C LEU A 386 17.44 -11.55 10.84
N ASP A 387 16.71 -12.63 10.59
CA ASP A 387 17.18 -13.80 9.84
C ASP A 387 16.77 -13.74 8.35
N VAL A 388 15.67 -13.04 8.02
CA VAL A 388 15.05 -13.07 6.67
C VAL A 388 15.00 -11.71 5.96
N VAL A 389 15.23 -10.59 6.65
CA VAL A 389 15.25 -9.23 6.05
C VAL A 389 16.63 -8.58 6.26
N PRO A 390 17.30 -8.09 5.20
CA PRO A 390 18.54 -7.33 5.34
C PRO A 390 18.41 -6.13 6.29
N GLY A 391 19.40 -5.96 7.17
CA GLY A 391 19.42 -4.85 8.15
C GLY A 391 19.39 -3.44 7.54
N ILE A 392 19.73 -3.33 6.25
CA ILE A 392 19.70 -2.07 5.48
C ILE A 392 18.31 -1.67 4.99
N THR A 393 17.30 -2.55 5.05
CA THR A 393 15.92 -2.33 4.59
C THR A 393 15.12 -1.51 5.61
N VAL A 394 15.56 -0.27 5.79
CA VAL A 394 15.00 0.76 6.69
C VAL A 394 14.34 1.84 5.84
N GLY A 395 13.08 2.18 6.11
CA GLY A 395 12.33 3.14 5.31
C GLY A 395 11.01 3.55 5.93
N ARG A 396 10.34 4.52 5.31
CA ARG A 396 8.96 4.88 5.65
C ARG A 396 8.01 4.11 4.72
N SER A 397 7.94 2.80 4.91
CA SER A 397 7.11 1.91 4.11
C SER A 397 5.66 2.40 4.06
N TRP A 398 5.09 2.52 2.84
CA TRP A 398 3.76 3.12 2.62
C TRP A 398 2.74 2.20 1.94
N SER A 399 3.20 1.29 1.09
CA SER A 399 2.50 0.13 0.52
C SER A 399 3.56 -0.86 0.01
N MET A 400 3.16 -2.05 -0.45
CA MET A 400 4.03 -3.07 -1.04
C MET A 400 3.36 -3.73 -2.25
N GLY A 401 3.96 -3.59 -3.44
CA GLY A 401 3.63 -4.43 -4.60
C GLY A 401 4.43 -5.73 -4.57
N GLN A 402 3.86 -6.83 -5.07
CA GLN A 402 4.50 -8.14 -5.03
C GLN A 402 4.22 -9.01 -6.25
N GLY A 403 5.12 -9.95 -6.52
CA GLY A 403 5.05 -10.93 -7.62
C GLY A 403 6.45 -11.49 -7.94
N ASP A 404 6.53 -12.52 -8.76
CA ASP A 404 7.79 -13.09 -9.26
C ASP A 404 8.40 -12.14 -10.29
N LEU A 405 9.43 -11.37 -9.90
CA LEU A 405 10.01 -10.30 -10.71
C LEU A 405 11.35 -10.71 -11.35
N ASP A 406 12.07 -11.67 -10.78
CA ASP A 406 13.30 -12.25 -11.35
C ASP A 406 13.13 -13.64 -12.00
N GLY A 407 11.91 -14.17 -12.06
CA GLY A 407 11.53 -15.36 -12.81
C GLY A 407 11.94 -16.67 -12.15
N ASP A 408 12.22 -16.66 -10.84
CA ASP A 408 12.70 -17.82 -10.09
C ASP A 408 11.59 -18.71 -9.51
N GLY A 409 10.33 -18.26 -9.61
CA GLY A 409 9.14 -18.95 -9.11
C GLY A 409 8.73 -18.58 -7.68
N ARG A 410 9.35 -17.56 -7.06
CA ARG A 410 9.01 -17.05 -5.71
C ARG A 410 8.58 -15.59 -5.76
N THR A 411 8.02 -15.09 -4.66
CA THR A 411 7.41 -13.75 -4.64
C THR A 411 8.38 -12.69 -4.13
N ASP A 412 8.75 -11.77 -5.02
CA ASP A 412 9.52 -10.56 -4.72
C ASP A 412 8.60 -9.40 -4.32
N VAL A 413 9.18 -8.38 -3.69
CA VAL A 413 8.41 -7.27 -3.09
C VAL A 413 9.05 -5.90 -3.35
N LEU A 414 8.30 -5.01 -4.01
CA LEU A 414 8.64 -3.58 -4.12
C LEU A 414 7.92 -2.79 -3.02
N ILE A 415 8.71 -2.25 -2.09
CA ILE A 415 8.24 -1.50 -0.93
C ILE A 415 8.22 -0.01 -1.29
N GLY A 416 7.02 0.59 -1.30
CA GLY A 416 6.79 2.02 -1.43
C GLY A 416 7.36 2.80 -0.24
N GLY A 417 7.57 4.11 -0.40
CA GLY A 417 8.34 4.92 0.54
C GLY A 417 7.87 6.38 0.64
N TRP A 418 7.53 6.82 1.85
CA TRP A 418 7.12 8.20 2.13
C TRP A 418 8.29 9.17 2.04
N GLY A 419 8.41 9.89 0.91
CA GLY A 419 9.53 10.78 0.60
C GLY A 419 10.91 10.10 0.63
N THR A 420 10.99 8.81 0.28
CA THR A 420 12.22 8.00 0.30
C THR A 420 12.32 7.07 -0.92
N GLN A 421 13.54 6.63 -1.24
CA GLN A 421 13.77 5.59 -2.26
C GLN A 421 12.87 4.35 -2.03
N ALA A 422 12.06 3.99 -3.02
CA ALA A 422 11.36 2.70 -3.04
C ALA A 422 12.36 1.55 -3.12
N ARG A 423 12.12 0.46 -2.39
CA ARG A 423 13.07 -0.64 -2.20
C ARG A 423 12.56 -1.94 -2.81
N LEU A 424 13.42 -2.65 -3.53
CA LEU A 424 13.10 -3.98 -4.06
C LEU A 424 13.78 -5.05 -3.19
N LEU A 425 12.99 -5.96 -2.67
CA LEU A 425 13.45 -7.20 -2.06
C LEU A 425 13.24 -8.34 -3.05
N LEU A 426 14.34 -8.94 -3.51
CA LEU A 426 14.32 -10.18 -4.29
C LEU A 426 14.51 -11.37 -3.36
N THR A 427 13.87 -12.50 -3.66
CA THR A 427 14.05 -13.74 -2.90
C THR A 427 15.22 -14.60 -3.40
N ASP A 428 15.77 -14.38 -4.62
CA ASP A 428 16.97 -15.09 -5.10
C ASP A 428 18.30 -14.55 -4.55
N THR A 429 18.58 -14.91 -3.30
CA THR A 429 19.90 -14.75 -2.67
C THR A 429 21.07 -15.38 -3.44
N GLN A 430 20.83 -16.39 -4.30
CA GLN A 430 21.91 -17.10 -5.01
C GLN A 430 22.15 -16.56 -6.43
N GLY A 431 21.11 -16.25 -7.19
CA GLY A 431 21.18 -15.59 -8.49
C GLY A 431 21.75 -14.19 -8.37
N TYR A 432 21.26 -13.39 -7.42
CA TYR A 432 21.81 -12.06 -7.12
C TYR A 432 23.33 -12.12 -6.87
N ALA A 433 23.78 -13.07 -6.03
CA ALA A 433 25.20 -13.26 -5.71
C ALA A 433 26.07 -13.78 -6.87
N ARG A 434 25.45 -14.26 -7.96
CA ARG A 434 26.12 -14.66 -9.21
C ARG A 434 26.13 -13.53 -10.23
N GLY A 435 25.06 -12.74 -10.34
CA GLY A 435 24.96 -11.57 -11.22
C GLY A 435 25.80 -10.37 -10.75
N SER A 436 26.18 -10.32 -9.48
CA SER A 436 26.99 -9.26 -8.88
C SER A 436 28.52 -9.51 -8.94
N ARG A 437 29.01 -10.40 -9.83
CA ARG A 437 30.43 -10.72 -10.02
C ARG A 437 30.89 -10.50 -11.45
#